data_AF-A0A726UQ74-F1
#
_entry.id   AF-A0A726UQ74-F1
#
_cell.length_a   1.000
_cell.length_b   1.000
_cell.length_c   1.000
_cell.angle_alpha   90.00
_cell.angle_beta   90.00
_cell.angle_gamma   90.00
#
_symmetry.space_group_name_H-M   'P 1'
#
loop_
_entity.id
_entity.type
_entity.pdbx_description
1 polymer ?
#
loop_
_entity_poly.entity_id
_entity_poly.type
_entity_poly.pdbx_seq_one_letter_code
_entity_poly.pdbx_strand_id
1 'polypeptide(L)' 'MNRKQSDRLMMIIITLTIMIVILTYFVKINSVVHGQGVITTKDNAQLISLSKGGTIQDIYVTEGDTVKKGELLAK' A
#
# COMPACT_ATOMS: atom_id res chain seq x y z
N MET A 1 61.46 -15.03 -8.46
CA MET A 1 60.15 -14.76 -7.81
C MET A 1 59.78 -15.94 -6.93
N ASN A 2 59.84 -15.78 -5.60
CA ASN A 2 59.64 -16.87 -4.64
C ASN A 2 58.19 -17.36 -4.68
N ARG A 3 57.93 -18.54 -5.27
CA ARG A 3 56.59 -19.14 -5.45
C ARG A 3 55.76 -19.13 -4.15
N LYS A 4 56.41 -19.35 -2.99
CA LYS A 4 55.78 -19.29 -1.66
C LYS A 4 55.14 -17.94 -1.29
N GLN A 5 55.64 -16.82 -1.83
CA GLN A 5 55.08 -15.48 -1.58
C GLN A 5 53.83 -15.26 -2.45
N SER A 6 53.86 -15.73 -3.70
CA SER A 6 52.70 -15.69 -4.59
C SER A 6 51.55 -16.56 -4.06
N ASP A 7 51.86 -17.74 -3.50
CA ASP A 7 50.85 -18.63 -2.91
C ASP A 7 50.21 -18.02 -1.65
N ARG A 8 50.99 -17.31 -0.83
CA ARG A 8 50.46 -16.57 0.35
C ARG A 8 49.54 -15.43 -0.09
N LEU A 9 49.93 -14.66 -1.10
CA LEU A 9 49.10 -13.58 -1.64
C LEU A 9 47.78 -14.13 -2.21
N MET A 10 47.84 -15.25 -2.94
CA MET A 10 46.66 -15.90 -3.49
C MET A 10 45.71 -16.40 -2.38
N MET A 11 46.26 -17.01 -1.31
CA MET A 11 45.47 -17.41 -0.14
C MET A 11 44.77 -16.22 0.53
N ILE A 12 45.48 -15.11 0.74
CA ILE A 12 44.92 -13.91 1.37
C ILE A 12 43.75 -13.36 0.55
N ILE A 13 43.92 -13.25 -0.77
CA ILE A 13 42.88 -12.76 -1.69
C ILE A 13 41.64 -13.67 -1.64
N ILE A 14 41.82 -14.99 -1.61
CA ILE A 14 40.71 -15.95 -1.53
C ILE A 14 39.97 -15.78 -0.20
N THR A 15 40.69 -15.72 0.93
CA THR A 15 40.05 -15.51 2.25
C THR A 15 39.31 -14.19 2.34
N LEU A 16 39.86 -13.10 1.81
CA LEU A 16 39.21 -11.79 1.78
C LEU A 16 37.92 -11.82 0.96
N THR A 17 37.96 -12.47 -0.20
CA THR A 17 36.80 -12.60 -1.09
C THR A 17 35.68 -13.39 -0.41
N ILE A 18 35.99 -14.51 0.23
CA ILE A 18 35.02 -15.33 0.96
C ILE A 18 34.39 -14.52 2.11
N MET A 19 35.20 -13.75 2.85
CA MET A 19 34.72 -12.90 3.93
C MET A 19 33.70 -11.86 3.45
N ILE A 20 33.96 -11.19 2.31
CA ILE A 20 33.05 -10.19 1.74
C ILE A 20 31.72 -10.81 1.31
N VAL A 21 31.76 -12.02 0.72
CA VAL A 21 30.54 -12.76 0.32
C VAL A 21 29.69 -13.09 1.53
N ILE A 22 30.30 -13.58 2.61
CA ILE A 22 29.59 -13.89 3.86
C ILE A 22 28.94 -12.63 4.43
N LEU A 23 29.67 -11.52 4.50
CA LEU A 23 29.13 -10.25 5.01
C LEU A 23 27.93 -9.77 4.19
N THR A 24 28.01 -9.84 2.86
CA THR A 24 26.92 -9.42 1.97
C THR A 24 25.67 -10.27 2.14
N TYR A 25 25.82 -11.57 2.41
CA TYR A 25 24.68 -12.45 2.70
C TYR A 25 23.89 -12.03 3.95
N PHE A 26 24.57 -11.50 4.98
CA PHE A 26 23.90 -11.01 6.18
C PHE A 26 23.27 -9.63 6.02
N VAL A 27 23.56 -8.89 4.94
CA VAL A 27 22.96 -7.58 4.67
C VAL A 27 21.52 -7.77 4.19
N LYS A 28 20.57 -7.72 5.12
CA LYS A 28 19.14 -7.62 4.78
C LYS A 28 18.82 -6.18 4.36
N ILE A 29 18.46 -6.01 3.08
CA ILE A 29 17.95 -4.73 2.57
C ILE A 29 16.51 -4.58 3.07
N ASN A 30 16.33 -3.81 4.15
CA ASN A 30 15.01 -3.48 4.66
C ASN A 30 14.39 -2.39 3.77
N SER A 31 13.64 -2.81 2.76
CA SER A 31 12.83 -1.89 1.97
C SER A 31 11.52 -1.62 2.71
N VAL A 32 11.43 -0.48 3.39
CA VAL A 32 10.19 -0.04 4.03
C VAL A 32 9.34 0.67 2.98
N VAL A 33 8.38 -0.07 2.40
CA VAL A 33 7.43 0.48 1.43
C VAL A 33 6.33 1.18 2.19
N HIS A 34 6.34 2.52 2.19
CA HIS A 34 5.26 3.33 2.75
C HIS A 34 4.10 3.35 1.74
N GLY A 35 3.25 2.33 1.78
CA GLY A 35 2.01 2.32 1.00
C GLY A 35 1.03 3.35 1.54
N GLN A 36 0.90 4.50 0.87
CA GLN A 36 -0.20 5.43 1.13
C GLN A 36 -1.47 4.87 0.49
N GLY A 37 -2.31 4.23 1.29
CA GLY A 37 -3.65 3.83 0.89
C GLY A 37 -4.66 4.93 1.22
N VAL A 38 -5.33 5.48 0.21
CA VAL A 38 -6.48 6.38 0.42
C VAL A 38 -7.73 5.52 0.55
N ILE A 39 -8.40 5.63 1.70
CA ILE A 39 -9.70 4.98 1.93
C ILE A 39 -10.77 5.89 1.32
N THR A 40 -11.07 5.67 0.05
CA THR A 40 -12.23 6.28 -0.61
C THR A 40 -13.43 5.33 -0.45
N THR A 41 -14.55 5.88 0.00
CA THR A 41 -15.85 5.19 -0.04
C THR A 41 -16.15 4.83 -1.49
N LYS A 42 -16.52 3.57 -1.75
CA LYS A 42 -16.96 3.15 -3.09
C LYS A 42 -18.18 4.01 -3.46
N ASP A 43 -17.98 4.99 -4.35
CA ASP A 43 -18.99 5.98 -4.72
C ASP A 43 -20.23 5.26 -5.26
N ASN A 44 -21.23 5.10 -4.38
CA ASN A 44 -22.59 4.72 -4.75
C ASN A 44 -23.47 5.97 -4.64
N ALA A 45 -23.00 7.08 -5.22
CA ALA A 45 -23.79 8.30 -5.34
C ALA A 45 -24.96 8.03 -6.29
N GLN A 46 -26.05 7.51 -5.75
CA GLN A 46 -27.27 7.25 -6.50
C GLN A 46 -28.11 8.52 -6.52
N LEU A 47 -28.27 9.12 -7.70
CA LEU A 47 -29.21 10.20 -7.91
C LEU A 47 -30.64 9.63 -7.87
N ILE A 48 -31.35 9.87 -6.78
CA ILE A 48 -32.75 9.48 -6.63
C ILE A 48 -33.61 10.64 -7.12
N SER A 49 -34.32 10.43 -8.23
CA SER A 49 -35.23 11.41 -8.82
C SER A 49 -36.67 10.89 -8.78
N LEU A 50 -37.62 11.79 -8.57
CA LEU A 50 -39.05 11.47 -8.61
C LEU A 50 -39.46 11.09 -10.04
N SER A 51 -40.01 9.88 -10.21
CA SER A 51 -40.46 9.38 -11.52
C SER A 51 -41.76 10.06 -12.00
N LYS A 52 -42.51 10.73 -11.13
CA LYS A 52 -43.77 11.43 -11.44
C LYS A 52 -43.70 12.84 -10.85
N GLY A 53 -44.14 13.84 -11.61
CA GLY A 53 -44.18 15.23 -11.16
C GLY A 53 -45.13 15.43 -9.97
N GLY A 54 -44.69 16.22 -8.99
CA GLY A 54 -45.41 16.57 -7.76
C GLY A 54 -44.59 17.57 -6.92
N THR A 55 -45.19 18.15 -5.88
CA THR A 55 -44.50 19.04 -4.93
C THR A 55 -44.10 18.24 -3.70
N ILE A 56 -42.83 18.34 -3.29
CA ILE A 56 -42.34 17.73 -2.04
C ILE A 56 -42.96 18.50 -0.87
N GLN A 57 -43.67 17.78 0.00
CA GLN A 57 -44.31 18.34 1.18
C GLN A 57 -43.35 18.34 2.37
N ASP A 58 -42.62 17.24 2.58
CA ASP A 58 -41.69 17.09 3.71
C ASP A 58 -40.40 16.35 3.28
N ILE A 59 -39.25 16.78 3.81
CA ILE A 59 -37.94 16.13 3.65
C ILE A 59 -37.50 15.62 5.01
N TYR A 60 -37.23 14.32 5.12
CA TYR A 60 -36.94 13.64 6.38
C TYR A 60 -35.44 13.35 6.60
N VAL A 61 -34.58 13.76 5.68
CA VAL A 61 -33.13 13.47 5.70
C VAL A 61 -32.30 14.71 5.43
N THR A 62 -31.09 14.76 5.99
CA THR A 62 -30.14 15.85 5.80
C THR A 62 -28.78 15.35 5.28
N GLU A 63 -27.95 16.25 4.76
CA GLU A 63 -26.61 15.90 4.28
C GLU A 63 -25.76 15.31 5.41
N GLY A 64 -25.23 14.10 5.20
CA GLY A 64 -24.43 13.37 6.18
C GLY A 64 -25.18 12.30 6.97
N ASP A 65 -26.51 12.20 6.85
CA ASP A 65 -27.28 11.13 7.49
C ASP A 65 -27.03 9.77 6.85
N THR A 66 -26.95 8.73 7.69
CA THR A 66 -26.82 7.34 7.24
C THR A 66 -28.21 6.72 7.09
N VAL A 67 -28.64 6.55 5.84
CA VAL A 67 -29.97 5.97 5.52
C VAL A 67 -29.89 4.48 5.21
N LYS A 68 -30.96 3.74 5.52
CA LYS A 68 -31.08 2.30 5.20
C LYS A 68 -31.95 2.08 3.96
N LYS A 69 -31.76 0.94 3.29
CA LYS A 69 -32.59 0.55 2.15
C LYS A 69 -34.06 0.45 2.58
N GLY A 70 -34.91 1.29 1.97
CA GLY A 70 -36.36 1.33 2.24
C GLY A 70 -36.81 2.44 3.19
N GLU A 71 -35.89 3.29 3.65
CA GLU A 71 -36.21 4.46 4.47
C GLU A 71 -36.90 5.57 3.67
N LEU A 72 -37.86 6.25 4.30
CA LEU A 72 -38.61 7.32 3.67
C LEU A 72 -37.76 8.61 3.67
N LEU A 73 -37.32 9.04 2.50
CA LEU A 73 -36.43 10.20 2.37
C LEU A 73 -37.23 11.52 2.28
N ALA A 74 -38.35 11.49 1.56
CA ALA A 74 -39.22 12.65 1.33
C ALA A 74 -40.64 12.18 0.98
N LYS A 75 -41.63 13.03 1.23
CA LYS A 75 -43.04 12.81 0.89
C LYS A 75 -43.56 13.91 -0.02
#